data_AF-A0A060HFK0-F1
#
_entry.id   AF-A0A060HFK0-F1
#
_cell.length_a   1.000
_cell.length_b   1.000
_cell.length_c   1.000
_cell.angle_alpha   90.00
_cell.angle_beta   90.00
_cell.angle_gamma   90.00
#
_symmetry.space_group_name_H-M   'P 1'
#
loop_
_entity.id
_entity.type
_entity.pdbx_description
1 polymer ?
#
loop_
_entity_poly.entity_id
_entity_poly.type
_entity_poly.pdbx_seq_one_letter_code
_entity_poly.pdbx_strand_id
1 'polypeptide(L)'
;MSRINIPKLADAMLQNIKDVLGPEVYDVIMTRIAEDYLDPEMDIRTAVMQRPDIFEGALVELLGQMGEILLVKMCQDIGLDDSLHYSRPGDLAKCMAMMAKA
;
A
#
# COMPACT_ATOMS: atom_id res chain seq x y z
N MET A 1 8.28 -17.76 14.28
CA MET A 1 7.95 -16.59 13.44
C MET A 1 6.78 -17.00 12.55
N SER A 2 5.64 -16.31 12.68
CA SER A 2 4.44 -16.62 11.91
C SER A 2 4.62 -16.07 10.50
N ARG A 3 4.50 -16.92 9.46
CA ARG A 3 4.52 -16.47 8.07
C ARG A 3 3.45 -15.40 7.89
N ILE A 4 3.84 -14.20 7.46
CA ILE A 4 2.88 -13.13 7.21
C ILE A 4 2.14 -13.47 5.92
N ASN A 5 0.82 -13.59 6.02
CA ASN A 5 -0.02 -13.92 4.87
C ASN A 5 -0.19 -12.65 4.02
N ILE A 6 0.54 -12.56 2.90
CA ILE A 6 0.54 -11.41 1.98
C ILE A 6 -0.87 -10.91 1.61
N PRO A 7 -1.84 -11.79 1.29
CA PRO A 7 -3.24 -11.41 1.16
C PRO A 7 -3.81 -10.64 2.38
N LYS A 8 -3.62 -11.16 3.61
CA LYS A 8 -4.10 -10.50 4.83
C LYS A 8 -3.41 -9.17 5.09
N LEU A 9 -2.15 -9.07 4.69
CA LEU A 9 -1.39 -7.83 4.79
C LEU A 9 -1.93 -6.77 3.83
N ALA A 10 -2.18 -7.13 2.57
CA ALA A 10 -2.79 -6.23 1.60
C ALA A 10 -4.17 -5.76 2.07
N ASP A 11 -4.97 -6.67 2.64
CA ASP A 11 -6.27 -6.32 3.24
C ASP A 11 -6.12 -5.33 4.40
N ALA A 12 -5.16 -5.55 5.30
CA ALA A 12 -4.89 -4.65 6.41
C ALA A 12 -4.41 -3.26 5.95
N MET A 13 -3.55 -3.21 4.92
CA MET A 13 -3.09 -1.95 4.33
C MET A 13 -4.24 -1.15 3.75
N LEU A 14 -5.09 -1.79 2.93
CA LEU A 14 -6.24 -1.15 2.33
C LEU A 14 -7.25 -0.68 3.39
N GLN A 15 -7.48 -1.48 4.43
CA GLN A 15 -8.33 -1.10 5.54
C GLN A 15 -7.77 0.11 6.30
N ASN A 16 -6.46 0.17 6.58
CA ASN A 16 -5.84 1.30 7.25
C ASN A 16 -5.97 2.59 6.43
N ILE A 17 -5.78 2.53 5.11
CA ILE A 17 -5.98 3.69 4.24
C ILE A 17 -7.44 4.15 4.30
N LYS A 18 -8.38 3.21 4.26
CA LYS A 18 -9.82 3.50 4.37
C LYS A 18 -10.18 4.15 5.70
N ASP A 19 -9.59 3.67 6.80
CA ASP A 19 -9.85 4.21 8.14
C ASP A 19 -9.31 5.63 8.31
N VAL A 20 -8.19 5.97 7.66
CA VAL A 20 -7.61 7.32 7.72
C VAL A 20 -8.31 8.30 6.80
N LEU A 21 -8.63 7.90 5.57
CA LEU A 21 -9.26 8.78 4.58
C LEU A 21 -10.77 8.90 4.76
N GLY A 22 -11.40 7.88 5.36
CA GLY A 22 -12.84 7.70 5.35
C GLY A 22 -13.31 7.02 4.05
N PRO A 23 -14.51 6.39 4.08
CA PRO A 23 -14.98 5.52 3.00
C PRO A 23 -15.17 6.25 1.66
N GLU A 24 -15.73 7.45 1.67
CA GLU A 24 -16.02 8.21 0.44
C GLU A 24 -14.75 8.63 -0.30
N VAL A 25 -13.77 9.17 0.45
CA VAL A 25 -12.48 9.58 -0.13
C VAL A 25 -11.70 8.35 -0.58
N TYR A 26 -11.70 7.29 0.22
CA TYR A 26 -11.08 6.02 -0.15
C TYR A 26 -11.63 5.49 -1.48
N ASP A 27 -12.95 5.42 -1.65
CA ASP A 27 -13.56 4.87 -2.86
C ASP A 27 -13.19 5.71 -4.10
N VAL A 28 -13.18 7.05 -3.97
CA VAL A 28 -12.75 7.94 -5.06
C VAL A 28 -11.28 7.71 -5.43
N ILE A 29 -10.39 7.67 -4.44
CA ILE A 29 -8.95 7.48 -4.69
C ILE A 29 -8.69 6.10 -5.30
N MET A 30 -9.29 5.02 -4.77
CA MET A 30 -9.09 3.67 -5.30
C MET A 30 -9.66 3.51 -6.70
N THR A 31 -10.80 4.13 -6.99
CA THR A 31 -11.35 4.17 -8.35
C THR A 31 -10.37 4.88 -9.29
N ARG A 32 -9.83 6.03 -8.88
CA ARG A 32 -8.88 6.78 -9.71
C ARG A 32 -7.58 6.02 -9.96
N ILE A 33 -7.06 5.34 -8.94
CA ILE A 33 -5.88 4.47 -9.09
C ILE A 33 -6.18 3.35 -10.09
N ALA A 34 -7.32 2.68 -9.96
CA ALA A 34 -7.70 1.58 -10.84
C ALA A 34 -7.87 2.02 -12.30
N GLU A 35 -8.48 3.19 -12.54
CA GLU A 35 -8.74 3.70 -13.89
C GLU A 35 -7.50 4.28 -14.57
N ASP A 36 -6.68 5.04 -13.84
CA ASP A 36 -5.60 5.83 -14.43
C ASP A 36 -4.24 5.11 -14.43
N TYR A 37 -4.03 4.16 -13.53
CA TYR A 37 -2.69 3.57 -13.28
C TYR A 37 -2.61 2.06 -13.46
N LEU A 38 -3.73 1.34 -13.38
CA LEU A 38 -3.74 -0.12 -13.46
C LEU A 38 -4.21 -0.62 -14.83
N ASP A 39 -3.72 -1.79 -15.21
CA ASP A 39 -4.28 -2.52 -16.35
C ASP A 39 -5.75 -2.89 -16.05
N PRO A 40 -6.67 -2.92 -17.04
CA PRO A 40 -8.09 -3.18 -16.82
C PRO A 40 -8.43 -4.52 -16.12
N GLU A 41 -7.50 -5.48 -16.16
CA GLU A 41 -7.65 -6.80 -15.52
C GLU A 41 -7.12 -6.84 -14.08
N MET A 42 -6.47 -5.77 -13.61
CA MET A 42 -5.80 -5.72 -12.33
C MET A 42 -6.61 -4.92 -11.31
N ASP A 43 -7.10 -5.61 -10.27
CA ASP A 43 -7.72 -4.93 -9.14
C ASP A 43 -6.68 -4.34 -8.16
N ILE A 44 -7.14 -3.39 -7.34
CA ILE A 44 -6.31 -2.66 -6.38
C ILE A 44 -5.59 -3.60 -5.41
N ARG A 45 -6.27 -4.64 -4.94
CA ARG A 45 -5.70 -5.61 -4.01
C ARG A 45 -4.56 -6.39 -4.65
N THR A 46 -4.72 -6.79 -5.90
CA THR A 46 -3.72 -7.45 -6.72
C THR A 46 -2.55 -6.52 -7.01
N ALA A 47 -2.81 -5.24 -7.29
CA ALA A 47 -1.77 -4.23 -7.44
C ALA A 47 -0.92 -4.09 -6.18
N VAL A 48 -1.52 -3.97 -5.00
CA VAL A 48 -0.79 -3.94 -3.72
C VAL A 48 0.08 -5.19 -3.54
N MET A 49 -0.43 -6.37 -3.90
CA MET A 49 0.28 -7.63 -3.71
C MET A 49 1.40 -7.88 -4.72
N GLN A 50 1.18 -7.56 -6.00
CA GLN A 50 2.05 -7.98 -7.10
C GLN A 50 2.84 -6.83 -7.72
N ARG A 51 2.29 -5.62 -7.70
CA ARG A 51 2.88 -4.38 -8.23
C ARG A 51 2.80 -3.24 -7.20
N PRO A 52 3.34 -3.45 -5.97
CA PRO A 52 3.30 -2.44 -4.92
C PRO A 52 3.99 -1.13 -5.35
N ASP A 53 4.94 -1.19 -6.27
CA ASP A 53 5.59 -0.03 -6.90
C ASP A 53 4.59 0.88 -7.63
N ILE A 54 3.66 0.30 -8.40
CA ILE A 54 2.64 1.07 -9.13
C ILE A 54 1.65 1.68 -8.14
N PHE A 55 1.15 0.88 -7.19
CA PHE A 55 0.21 1.35 -6.19
C PHE A 55 0.79 2.50 -5.35
N GLU A 56 2.03 2.35 -4.90
CA GLU A 56 2.77 3.35 -4.16
C GLU A 56 2.90 4.66 -4.95
N GLY A 57 3.36 4.57 -6.20
CA GLY A 57 3.50 5.74 -7.07
C GLY A 57 2.19 6.46 -7.29
N ALA A 58 1.12 5.72 -7.61
CA ALA A 58 -0.21 6.28 -7.84
C ALA A 58 -0.77 6.98 -6.58
N LEU A 59 -0.58 6.40 -5.40
CA LEU A 59 -1.05 6.98 -4.15
C LEU A 59 -0.31 8.28 -3.82
N VAL A 60 1.02 8.32 -4.03
CA VAL A 60 1.84 9.52 -3.82
C VAL A 60 1.54 10.59 -4.87
N GLU A 61 1.30 10.23 -6.13
CA GLU A 61 0.94 11.18 -7.18
C GLU A 61 -0.41 11.86 -6.91
N LEU A 62 -1.41 11.10 -6.49
CA LEU A 62 -2.76 11.61 -6.23
C LEU A 62 -2.85 12.41 -4.92
N LEU A 63 -2.12 12.01 -3.88
CA LEU A 63 -2.26 12.58 -2.52
C LEU A 63 -1.05 13.42 -2.09
N GLY A 64 0.01 13.47 -2.89
CA GLY A 64 1.26 14.15 -2.56
C GLY A 64 1.85 13.65 -1.24
N GLN A 65 2.25 14.60 -0.39
CA GLN A 65 2.81 14.32 0.94
C GLN A 65 1.86 13.50 1.83
N MET A 66 0.54 13.61 1.65
CA MET A 66 -0.40 12.80 2.42
C MET A 66 -0.30 11.31 2.04
N GLY A 67 -0.04 11.01 0.77
CA GLY A 67 0.21 9.65 0.29
C GLY A 67 1.44 9.04 0.94
N GLU A 68 2.53 9.82 1.02
CA GLU A 68 3.77 9.39 1.71
C GLU A 68 3.53 9.11 3.20
N ILE A 69 2.82 10.00 3.90
CA ILE A 69 2.50 9.84 5.33
C ILE A 69 1.67 8.57 5.58
N LEU A 70 0.69 8.29 4.72
CA LEU A 70 -0.13 7.08 4.80
C LEU A 70 0.72 5.82 4.64
N LEU A 71 1.62 5.80 3.66
CA LEU A 71 2.52 4.67 3.41
C LEU A 71 3.48 4.43 4.58
N VAL A 72 4.04 5.50 5.16
CA VAL A 72 4.87 5.41 6.38
C VAL A 72 4.09 4.78 7.51
N LYS A 73 2.90 5.31 7.80
CA LYS A 73 2.07 4.84 8.92
C LYS A 73 1.67 3.37 8.74
N MET A 74 1.30 2.98 7.52
CA MET A 74 1.01 1.60 7.18
C MET A 74 2.21 0.67 7.44
N CYS A 75 3.42 1.08 7.02
CA CYS A 75 4.64 0.29 7.23
C CYS A 75 4.98 0.11 8.71
N GLN A 76 4.66 1.09 9.55
CA GLN A 76 4.83 1.03 11.00
C GLN A 76 3.78 0.12 11.66
N ASP A 77 2.51 0.24 11.27
CA ASP A 77 1.40 -0.50 11.87
C ASP A 77 1.50 -2.02 11.62
N ILE A 78 2.12 -2.43 10.52
CA ILE A 78 2.34 -3.84 10.17
C ILE A 78 3.57 -4.45 10.88
N GLY A 79 4.20 -3.72 11.80
CA GLY A 79 5.22 -4.25 12.72
C GLY A 79 6.56 -4.52 12.05
N LEU A 80 6.91 -3.77 11.02
CA LEU A 80 8.26 -3.81 10.45
C LEU A 80 9.24 -3.22 11.48
N ASP A 81 10.27 -3.99 11.80
CA ASP A 81 11.37 -3.61 12.70
C ASP A 81 11.92 -2.21 12.34
N ASP A 82 12.43 -1.44 13.31
CA ASP A 82 12.85 -0.02 13.15
C ASP A 82 13.80 0.24 11.96
N SER A 83 14.44 -0.82 11.46
CA SER A 83 15.26 -0.86 10.24
C SER A 83 14.51 -0.60 8.92
N LEU A 84 13.18 -0.66 8.92
CA LEU A 84 12.32 -0.54 7.74
C LEU A 84 11.46 0.71 7.81
N HIS A 85 12.13 1.86 7.82
CA HIS A 85 11.48 3.12 7.57
C HIS A 85 11.16 3.25 6.08
N TYR A 86 9.88 3.43 5.76
CA TYR A 86 9.50 4.01 4.48
C TYR A 86 10.12 5.41 4.41
N SER A 87 11.15 5.56 3.60
CA SER A 87 11.95 6.78 3.51
C SER A 87 11.92 7.38 2.11
N ARG A 88 11.56 6.57 1.11
CA ARG A 88 11.52 6.96 -0.30
C ARG A 88 10.60 6.04 -1.13
N PRO A 89 10.20 6.51 -2.33
CA PRO A 89 9.57 5.67 -3.33
C PRO A 89 10.30 4.35 -3.57
N GLY A 90 9.55 3.24 -3.62
CA GLY A 90 10.03 1.87 -3.77
C GLY A 90 10.29 1.13 -2.46
N ASP A 91 10.12 1.78 -1.30
CA ASP A 91 10.23 1.11 -0.01
C ASP A 91 9.01 0.21 0.28
N LEU A 92 7.84 0.48 -0.32
CA LEU A 92 6.68 -0.41 -0.17
C LEU A 92 6.95 -1.77 -0.81
N ALA A 93 7.54 -1.80 -1.99
CA ALA A 93 7.94 -3.04 -2.65
C ALA A 93 8.92 -3.87 -1.80
N LYS A 94 9.84 -3.21 -1.09
CA LYS A 94 10.77 -3.89 -0.17
C LYS A 94 10.06 -4.47 1.05
N CYS A 95 9.09 -3.72 1.61
CA CYS A 95 8.25 -4.18 2.72
C CYS A 95 7.49 -5.45 2.34
N MET A 96 6.83 -5.45 1.18
CA MET A 96 6.10 -6.60 0.66
C MET A 96 7.04 -7.80 0.39
N ALA A 97 8.20 -7.57 -0.22
CA ALA A 97 9.16 -8.62 -0.56
C ALA A 97 9.79 -9.30 0.67
N MET A 98 10.04 -8.57 1.75
CA MET A 98 10.59 -9.15 2.98
C MET A 98 9.57 -9.96 3.76
N MET A 99 8.31 -9.51 3.77
CA MET A 99 7.24 -10.28 4.40
C MET A 99 6.84 -11.53 3.62
N ALA A 100 7.11 -11.59 2.31
CA ALA A 100 6.95 -12.80 1.51
C ALA A 100 8.03 -13.86 1.77
N LYS A 101 9.17 -13.47 2.35
CA LYS A 101 10.33 -14.34 2.63
C LYS A 101 10.42 -14.81 4.09
N ALA A 102 9.65 -14.21 5.00
CA ALA A 102 9.60 -14.54 6.44
C ALA A 102 8.54 -15.61 6.76
#